data_AF-A0A828QVX4-F1
#
_entry.id   AF-A0A828QVX4-F1
#
_cell.length_a   1.000
_cell.length_b   1.000
_cell.length_c   1.000
_cell.angle_alpha   90.00
_cell.angle_beta   90.00
_cell.angle_gamma   90.00
#
_symmetry.space_group_name_H-M   'P 1'
#
loop_
_entity.id
_entity.type
_entity.pdbx_description
1 polymer ?
#
loop_
_entity_poly.entity_id
_entity_poly.type
_entity_poly.pdbx_seq_one_letter_code
_entity_poly.pdbx_strand_id
1 'polypeptide(L)'
;MTQKKALFCVLCIVNVLFLCAFFAFKGLNWALILSYEVAFFSTLLVILSSYLHYKKNILIKSSKFNYEPKPLALFIKKLPKNSKIINFKHYNDDLVIKFKDKFKNFSLFFSLFKLLAYGILVGGFLFLQRQNLLFIAGYLGGISAFLVGIFAYMLCVKNE
;
A
#
# COMPACT_ATOMS: atom_id res chain seq x y z
N MET A 1 13.92 18.07 -3.43
CA MET A 1 13.26 17.63 -2.16
C MET A 1 13.62 16.16 -1.94
N THR A 2 13.86 15.67 -0.72
CA THR A 2 13.98 14.20 -0.56
C THR A 2 12.64 13.55 -0.93
N GLN A 3 12.63 12.41 -1.65
CA GLN A 3 11.38 11.81 -2.19
C GLN A 3 10.25 11.67 -1.15
N LYS A 4 10.60 11.39 0.11
CA LYS A 4 9.64 11.34 1.23
C LYS A 4 8.96 12.68 1.51
N LYS A 5 9.73 13.78 1.47
CA LYS A 5 9.21 15.15 1.65
C LYS A 5 8.33 15.55 0.46
N ALA A 6 8.67 15.10 -0.75
CA ALA A 6 7.86 15.34 -1.95
C ALA A 6 6.48 14.68 -1.84
N LEU A 7 6.43 13.38 -1.48
CA LEU A 7 5.17 12.66 -1.27
C LEU A 7 4.27 13.37 -0.25
N PHE A 8 4.84 13.74 0.90
CA PHE A 8 4.07 14.45 1.93
C PHE A 8 3.54 15.79 1.42
N CYS A 9 4.36 16.55 0.69
CA CYS A 9 3.96 17.83 0.12
C CYS A 9 2.81 17.66 -0.89
N VAL A 10 2.89 16.67 -1.80
CA VAL A 10 1.80 16.38 -2.75
C VAL A 10 0.52 16.01 -2.02
N LEU A 11 0.59 15.16 -1.00
CA LEU A 11 -0.59 14.80 -0.20
C LEU A 11 -1.22 16.02 0.49
N CYS A 12 -0.41 16.92 1.05
CA CYS A 12 -0.92 18.17 1.64
C CYS A 12 -1.57 19.08 0.60
N ILE A 13 -0.95 19.25 -0.56
CA ILE A 13 -1.48 20.09 -1.65
C ILE A 13 -2.82 19.53 -2.13
N VAL A 14 -2.90 18.23 -2.40
CA VAL A 14 -4.15 17.58 -2.84
C VAL A 14 -5.22 17.66 -1.76
N ASN A 15 -4.84 17.47 -0.49
CA ASN A 15 -5.77 17.61 0.62
C ASN A 15 -6.39 19.02 0.66
N VAL A 16 -5.55 20.07 0.67
CA VAL A 16 -6.01 21.47 0.67
C VAL A 16 -6.86 21.77 -0.57
N LEU A 17 -6.48 21.26 -1.75
CA LEU A 17 -7.23 21.46 -2.99
C LEU A 17 -8.65 20.87 -2.90
N PHE A 18 -8.80 19.65 -2.37
CA PHE A 18 -10.11 19.03 -2.16
C PHE A 18 -10.96 19.81 -1.15
N LEU A 19 -10.37 20.29 -0.04
CA LEU A 19 -11.07 21.13 0.92
C LEU A 19 -11.53 22.45 0.29
N CYS A 20 -10.68 23.11 -0.51
CA CYS A 20 -11.04 24.31 -1.25
C CYS A 20 -12.18 24.04 -2.25
N ALA A 21 -12.16 22.90 -2.94
CA ALA A 21 -13.25 22.50 -3.82
C ALA A 21 -14.57 22.33 -3.05
N PHE A 22 -14.56 21.64 -1.91
CA PHE A 22 -15.76 21.50 -1.07
C PHE A 22 -16.28 22.84 -0.55
N PHE A 23 -15.38 23.74 -0.18
CA PHE A 23 -15.74 25.10 0.21
C PHE A 23 -16.47 25.85 -0.92
N ALA A 24 -15.99 25.75 -2.16
CA ALA A 24 -16.62 26.40 -3.32
C ALA A 24 -18.00 25.84 -3.68
N PHE A 25 -18.22 24.52 -3.55
CA PHE A 25 -19.47 23.88 -3.99
C PHE A 25 -20.60 23.88 -2.94
N LYS A 26 -20.28 23.68 -1.65
CA LYS A 26 -21.30 23.46 -0.59
C LYS A 26 -21.17 24.39 0.61
N GLY A 27 -20.17 25.26 0.64
CA GLY A 27 -19.84 26.08 1.81
C GLY A 27 -19.18 25.29 2.95
N LEU A 28 -18.71 26.02 3.96
CA LEU A 28 -18.00 25.50 5.14
C LEU A 28 -18.97 24.82 6.11
N ASN A 29 -19.23 23.52 5.93
CA ASN A 29 -19.91 22.70 6.94
C ASN A 29 -18.88 21.94 7.79
N TRP A 30 -18.89 22.18 9.10
CA TRP A 30 -18.01 21.50 10.06
C TRP A 30 -18.11 19.98 10.00
N ALA A 31 -19.32 19.44 9.80
CA ALA A 31 -19.56 18.00 9.67
C ALA A 31 -18.85 17.41 8.43
N LEU A 32 -18.82 18.17 7.33
CA LEU A 32 -18.17 17.75 6.09
C LEU A 32 -16.65 17.69 6.28
N ILE A 33 -16.05 18.73 6.86
CA ILE A 33 -14.60 18.81 7.08
C ILE A 33 -14.15 17.71 8.04
N LEU A 34 -14.86 17.53 9.17
CA LEU A 34 -14.56 16.46 10.12
C LEU A 34 -14.64 15.08 9.46
N SER A 35 -15.72 14.82 8.72
CA SER A 35 -15.89 13.54 8.02
C SER A 35 -14.78 13.28 7.01
N TYR A 36 -14.40 14.31 6.28
CA TYR A 36 -13.34 14.27 5.29
C TYR A 36 -11.96 14.03 5.93
N GLU A 37 -11.59 14.79 6.95
CA GLU A 37 -10.30 14.69 7.63
C GLU A 37 -10.13 13.34 8.33
N VAL A 38 -11.17 12.89 9.04
CA VAL A 38 -11.15 11.57 9.70
C VAL A 38 -10.91 10.47 8.66
N ALA A 39 -11.57 10.52 7.51
CA ALA A 39 -11.38 9.54 6.44
C ALA A 39 -9.98 9.62 5.82
N PHE A 40 -9.49 10.83 5.51
CA PHE A 40 -8.16 11.04 4.94
C PHE A 40 -7.05 10.54 5.89
N PHE A 41 -7.11 10.91 7.18
CA PHE A 41 -6.11 10.46 8.15
C PHE A 41 -6.18 8.97 8.43
N SER A 42 -7.38 8.39 8.52
CA SER A 42 -7.55 6.96 8.75
C SER A 42 -7.01 6.14 7.58
N THR A 43 -7.26 6.57 6.34
CA THR A 43 -6.71 5.90 5.14
C THR A 43 -5.18 6.03 5.07
N LEU A 44 -4.64 7.20 5.41
CA LEU A 44 -3.19 7.39 5.55
C LEU A 44 -2.60 6.42 6.57
N LEU A 45 -3.25 6.27 7.73
CA LEU A 45 -2.79 5.37 8.79
C LEU A 45 -2.83 3.89 8.34
N VAL A 46 -3.86 3.48 7.60
CA VAL A 46 -3.95 2.15 6.98
C VAL A 46 -2.79 1.90 6.03
N ILE A 47 -2.48 2.84 5.13
CA ILE A 47 -1.40 2.68 4.17
C ILE A 47 -0.03 2.72 4.85
N LEU A 48 0.19 3.64 5.79
CA LEU A 48 1.44 3.76 6.53
C LEU A 48 1.73 2.49 7.34
N SER A 49 0.74 2.01 8.10
CA SER A 49 0.81 0.75 8.84
C SER A 49 1.14 -0.43 7.92
N SER A 50 0.50 -0.45 6.75
CA SER A 50 0.74 -1.47 5.74
C SER A 50 2.17 -1.46 5.21
N TYR A 51 2.67 -0.28 4.85
CA TYR A 51 4.02 -0.08 4.37
C TYR A 51 5.08 -0.46 5.40
N LEU A 52 4.93 -0.01 6.66
CA LEU A 52 5.87 -0.32 7.73
C LEU A 52 5.94 -1.82 8.01
N HIS A 53 4.79 -2.48 8.05
CA HIS A 53 4.73 -3.93 8.24
C HIS A 53 5.39 -4.67 7.06
N TYR A 54 5.08 -4.27 5.83
CA TYR A 54 5.64 -4.85 4.63
C TYR A 54 7.16 -4.69 4.56
N LYS A 55 7.66 -3.48 4.81
CA LYS A 55 9.10 -3.17 4.86
C LYS A 55 9.83 -4.03 5.90
N LYS A 56 9.29 -4.13 7.11
CA LYS A 56 9.87 -4.97 8.18
C LYS A 56 9.94 -6.44 7.74
N ASN A 57 8.88 -6.96 7.14
CA ASN A 57 8.83 -8.34 6.69
C ASN A 57 9.82 -8.65 5.55
N ILE A 58 9.98 -7.74 4.59
CA ILE A 58 11.00 -7.89 3.54
C ILE A 58 12.39 -7.95 4.16
N LEU A 59 12.74 -7.01 5.04
CA LEU A 59 14.07 -6.95 5.65
C LEU A 59 14.41 -8.22 6.43
N ILE A 60 13.44 -8.78 7.16
CA ILE A 60 13.62 -10.04 7.90
C ILE A 60 13.79 -11.23 6.94
N LYS A 61 13.08 -11.25 5.81
CA LYS A 61 13.22 -12.31 4.81
C LYS A 61 14.55 -12.20 4.08
N SER A 62 14.96 -11.00 3.69
CA SER A 62 16.21 -10.78 2.97
C SER A 62 17.43 -11.09 3.84
N SER A 63 17.40 -10.78 5.14
CA SER A 63 18.52 -11.12 6.03
C SER A 63 18.69 -12.61 6.30
N LYS A 64 17.61 -13.38 6.17
CA LYS A 64 17.61 -14.85 6.31
C LYS A 64 17.88 -15.59 5.00
N PHE A 65 17.98 -14.86 3.89
CA PHE A 65 18.19 -15.46 2.58
C PHE A 65 19.68 -15.76 2.39
N ASN A 66 20.05 -17.03 2.46
CA ASN A 66 21.38 -17.47 2.06
C ASN A 66 21.47 -17.45 0.53
N TYR A 67 22.20 -16.48 0.01
CA TYR A 67 22.51 -16.41 -1.42
C TYR A 67 23.62 -17.40 -1.71
N GLU A 68 23.31 -18.52 -2.36
CA GLU A 68 24.34 -19.35 -2.99
C GLU A 68 24.90 -18.53 -4.17
N PRO A 69 26.16 -18.06 -4.12
CA PRO A 69 26.71 -17.29 -5.21
C PRO A 69 26.75 -18.18 -6.45
N LYS A 70 25.93 -17.82 -7.45
CA LYS A 70 25.96 -18.49 -8.75
C LYS A 70 27.40 -18.38 -9.26
N PRO A 71 28.07 -19.49 -9.63
CA PRO A 71 29.47 -19.43 -10.03
C PRO A 71 29.61 -18.48 -11.22
N LEU A 72 30.69 -17.69 -11.24
CA LEU A 72 31.00 -16.78 -12.34
C LEU A 72 30.87 -17.55 -13.66
N ALA A 73 30.19 -16.95 -14.64
CA ALA A 73 29.93 -17.57 -15.93
C ALA A 73 31.22 -18.01 -16.68
N LEU A 74 32.38 -17.49 -16.25
CA LEU A 74 33.72 -17.87 -16.68
C LEU A 74 34.07 -19.35 -16.36
N PHE A 75 33.52 -19.91 -15.27
CA PHE A 75 33.72 -21.30 -14.87
C PHE A 75 32.62 -22.25 -15.38
N ILE A 76 31.63 -21.73 -16.11
CA ILE A 76 30.61 -22.55 -16.74
C ILE A 76 31.24 -23.19 -17.98
N LYS A 77 31.63 -24.46 -17.87
CA LYS A 77 32.07 -25.28 -19.00
C LYS A 77 30.99 -25.20 -20.08
N LYS A 78 31.35 -24.84 -21.32
CA LYS A 78 30.41 -24.79 -22.46
C LYS A 78 29.58 -26.08 -22.46
N LEU A 79 28.26 -25.92 -22.38
CA LEU A 79 27.33 -27.05 -22.36
C LEU A 79 27.60 -27.90 -23.61
N PRO A 80 27.80 -29.22 -23.50
CA PRO A 80 27.98 -30.07 -24.66
C PRO A 80 26.75 -29.92 -25.57
N LYS A 81 27.00 -29.58 -26.84
CA LYS A 81 26.02 -29.42 -27.92
C LYS A 81 25.47 -30.77 -28.37
N ASN A 82 25.06 -31.61 -27.42
CA ASN A 82 24.30 -32.81 -27.70
C ASN A 82 22.92 -32.58 -27.09
N SER A 83 22.04 -31.98 -27.88
CA SER A 83 20.63 -31.83 -27.54
C SER A 83 19.97 -33.20 -27.61
N LYS A 84 20.22 -34.04 -26.60
CA LYS A 84 19.26 -35.10 -26.31
C LYS A 84 17.93 -34.39 -26.04
N ILE A 85 16.86 -34.87 -26.67
CA ILE A 85 15.50 -34.44 -26.35
C ILE A 85 15.28 -34.89 -24.90
N ILE A 86 15.54 -33.98 -23.98
CA ILE A 86 15.28 -34.17 -22.56
C ILE A 86 13.78 -33.95 -22.44
N ASN A 87 13.03 -35.00 -22.14
CA ASN A 87 11.68 -34.81 -21.64
C ASN A 87 11.81 -34.01 -20.36
N PHE A 88 11.48 -32.71 -20.42
CA PHE A 88 11.35 -31.88 -19.25
C PHE A 88 10.35 -32.59 -18.35
N LYS A 89 10.84 -33.25 -17.31
CA LYS A 89 10.00 -33.74 -16.25
C LYS A 89 9.29 -32.48 -15.75
N HIS A 90 7.97 -32.41 -15.89
CA HIS A 90 7.18 -31.27 -15.45
C HIS A 90 7.33 -31.20 -13.94
N TYR A 91 8.37 -30.51 -13.50
CA TYR A 91 8.61 -30.25 -12.11
C TYR A 91 7.59 -29.18 -11.77
N ASN A 92 6.58 -29.54 -10.97
CA ASN A 92 5.64 -28.59 -10.39
C ASN A 92 6.38 -27.74 -9.34
N ASP A 93 7.47 -27.08 -9.73
CA ASP A 93 8.07 -26.01 -8.95
C ASP A 93 7.20 -24.76 -9.14
N ASP A 94 6.94 -24.02 -8.09
CA ASP A 94 6.58 -22.60 -8.15
C ASP A 94 5.11 -22.13 -8.31
N LEU A 95 4.11 -22.93 -8.72
CA LEU A 95 2.73 -22.40 -8.86
C LEU A 95 1.68 -22.92 -7.86
N VAL A 96 1.88 -24.08 -7.25
CA VAL A 96 0.95 -24.60 -6.23
C VAL A 96 1.36 -24.04 -4.87
N ILE A 97 0.94 -22.81 -4.58
CA ILE A 97 1.11 -22.20 -3.26
C ILE A 97 0.46 -23.12 -2.22
N LYS A 98 1.29 -23.78 -1.40
CA LYS A 98 0.82 -24.67 -0.33
C LYS A 98 -0.11 -23.91 0.60
N PHE A 99 -1.15 -24.57 1.10
CA PHE A 99 -2.16 -23.94 1.96
C PHE A 99 -1.52 -23.25 3.19
N LYS A 100 -0.45 -23.84 3.73
CA LYS A 100 0.36 -23.28 4.81
C LYS A 100 1.00 -21.93 4.43
N ASP A 101 1.52 -21.82 3.21
CA ASP A 101 2.11 -20.58 2.70
C ASP A 101 1.03 -19.54 2.38
N LYS A 102 -0.16 -19.97 1.92
CA LYS A 102 -1.33 -19.09 1.80
C LYS A 102 -1.72 -18.50 3.15
N PHE A 103 -1.85 -19.33 4.19
CA PHE A 103 -2.21 -18.86 5.54
C PHE A 103 -1.14 -17.97 6.16
N LYS A 104 0.14 -18.30 5.95
CA LYS A 104 1.27 -17.47 6.37
C LYS A 104 1.26 -16.12 5.68
N ASN A 105 0.99 -16.08 4.37
CA ASN A 105 0.86 -14.84 3.62
C ASN A 105 -0.38 -14.05 4.07
N PHE A 106 -1.51 -14.71 4.32
CA PHE A 106 -2.73 -14.10 4.87
C PHE A 106 -2.49 -13.46 6.25
N SER A 107 -1.78 -14.15 7.14
CA SER A 107 -1.38 -13.60 8.46
C SER A 107 -0.49 -12.35 8.33
N LEU A 108 0.35 -12.26 7.29
CA LEU A 108 1.12 -11.05 6.98
C LEU A 108 0.24 -9.90 6.44
N PHE A 109 -0.92 -10.22 5.84
CA PHE A 109 -1.91 -9.21 5.47
C PHE A 109 -2.68 -8.69 6.70
N PHE A 110 -2.95 -9.54 7.70
CA PHE A 110 -3.63 -9.22 8.95
C PHE A 110 -2.67 -8.89 10.10
N SER A 111 -1.74 -7.97 9.87
CA SER A 111 -0.95 -7.45 10.99
C SER A 111 -1.88 -6.73 11.99
N LEU A 112 -1.63 -6.89 13.29
CA LEU A 112 -2.40 -6.22 14.34
C LEU A 112 -2.47 -4.69 14.13
N PHE A 113 -1.38 -4.10 13.63
CA PHE A 113 -1.34 -2.67 13.31
C PHE A 113 -2.24 -2.29 12.13
N LYS A 114 -2.43 -3.17 11.13
CA LYS A 114 -3.38 -2.93 10.04
C LYS A 114 -4.82 -3.07 10.52
N LEU A 115 -5.08 -4.07 11.36
CA LEU A 115 -6.40 -4.27 11.99
C LEU A 115 -6.80 -3.05 12.83
N LEU A 116 -5.88 -2.52 13.65
CA LEU A 116 -6.11 -1.27 14.37
C LEU A 116 -6.39 -0.10 13.44
N ALA A 117 -5.65 0.03 12.33
CA ALA A 117 -5.88 1.10 11.36
C ALA A 117 -7.26 1.03 10.69
N TYR A 118 -7.69 -0.18 10.29
CA TYR A 118 -9.05 -0.38 9.80
C TYR A 118 -10.10 -0.17 10.90
N GLY A 119 -9.78 -0.51 12.14
CA GLY A 119 -10.60 -0.20 13.30
C GLY A 119 -10.77 1.32 13.51
N ILE A 120 -9.74 2.11 13.28
CA ILE A 120 -9.82 3.58 13.32
C ILE A 120 -10.65 4.11 12.14
N LEU A 121 -10.50 3.54 10.94
CA LEU A 121 -11.31 3.92 9.77
C LEU A 121 -12.80 3.66 10.03
N VAL A 122 -13.18 2.42 10.33
CA VAL A 122 -14.58 2.01 10.58
C VAL A 122 -15.10 2.64 11.87
N GLY A 123 -14.30 2.69 12.92
CA GLY A 123 -14.64 3.32 14.18
C GLY A 123 -14.86 4.82 14.03
N GLY A 124 -14.03 5.50 13.22
CA GLY A 124 -14.20 6.92 12.88
C GLY A 124 -15.51 7.17 12.13
N PHE A 125 -15.87 6.30 11.19
CA PHE A 125 -17.18 6.34 10.51
C PHE A 125 -18.34 6.20 11.51
N LEU A 126 -18.31 5.16 12.35
CA LEU A 126 -19.37 4.91 13.33
C LEU A 126 -19.47 6.01 14.39
N PHE A 127 -18.34 6.57 14.80
CA PHE A 127 -18.26 7.66 15.76
C PHE A 127 -18.90 8.94 15.20
N LEU A 128 -18.56 9.29 13.96
CA LEU A 128 -19.17 10.43 13.26
C LEU A 128 -20.68 10.22 13.05
N GLN A 129 -21.10 8.99 12.72
CA GLN A 129 -22.52 8.65 12.56
C GLN A 129 -23.28 8.84 13.86
N ARG A 130 -22.72 8.38 14.98
CA ARG A 130 -23.35 8.50 16.30
C ARG A 130 -23.55 9.96 16.73
N GLN A 131 -22.70 10.88 16.28
CA GLN A 131 -22.82 12.31 16.57
C GLN A 131 -23.67 13.08 15.56
N ASN A 132 -24.27 12.41 14.57
CA ASN A 132 -24.95 13.04 13.42
C ASN A 132 -24.04 14.03 12.64
N LEU A 133 -22.72 13.86 12.75
CA LEU A 133 -21.70 14.67 12.05
C LEU A 133 -21.21 13.97 10.77
N LEU A 134 -21.75 12.79 10.47
CA LEU A 134 -21.34 12.03 9.31
C LEU A 134 -21.90 12.64 8.03
N PHE A 135 -21.00 13.14 7.21
CA PHE A 135 -21.30 13.56 5.85
C PHE A 135 -20.69 12.56 4.87
N ILE A 136 -21.53 11.70 4.28
CA ILE A 136 -21.10 10.60 3.40
C ILE A 136 -20.19 11.10 2.27
N ALA A 137 -20.56 12.21 1.63
CA ALA A 137 -19.76 12.80 0.56
C ALA A 137 -18.39 13.32 1.04
N GLY A 138 -18.31 13.86 2.26
CA GLY A 138 -17.05 14.29 2.85
C GLY A 138 -16.17 13.09 3.17
N TYR A 139 -16.75 12.05 3.78
CA TYR A 139 -16.04 10.82 4.12
C TYR A 139 -15.49 10.10 2.88
N LEU A 140 -16.32 9.91 1.84
CA LEU A 140 -15.86 9.37 0.55
C LEU A 140 -14.79 10.26 -0.09
N GLY A 141 -14.97 11.58 0.02
CA GLY A 141 -14.03 12.60 -0.44
C GLY A 141 -12.65 12.46 0.20
N GLY A 142 -12.58 12.16 1.50
CA GLY A 142 -11.30 11.98 2.20
C GLY A 142 -10.55 10.74 1.70
N ILE A 143 -11.26 9.63 1.48
CA ILE A 143 -10.69 8.41 0.90
C ILE A 143 -10.18 8.67 -0.52
N SER A 144 -11.00 9.34 -1.35
CA SER A 144 -10.66 9.58 -2.75
C SER A 144 -9.51 10.58 -2.89
N ALA A 145 -9.49 11.67 -2.13
CA ALA A 145 -8.42 12.67 -2.13
C ALA A 145 -7.06 12.04 -1.82
N PHE A 146 -7.01 11.10 -0.88
CA PHE A 146 -5.79 10.39 -0.56
C PHE A 146 -5.32 9.49 -1.71
N LEU A 147 -6.22 8.73 -2.34
CA LEU A 147 -5.89 7.92 -3.53
C LEU A 147 -5.41 8.77 -4.70
N VAL A 148 -6.09 9.89 -4.97
CA VAL A 148 -5.69 10.86 -5.99
C VAL A 148 -4.32 11.44 -5.67
N GLY A 149 -4.03 11.74 -4.40
CA GLY A 149 -2.73 12.25 -3.97
C GLY A 149 -1.59 11.28 -4.23
N ILE A 150 -1.80 9.98 -3.98
CA ILE A 150 -0.83 8.94 -4.31
C ILE A 150 -0.63 8.83 -5.83
N PHE A 151 -1.72 8.89 -6.59
CA PHE A 151 -1.66 8.81 -8.05
C PHE A 151 -0.93 10.03 -8.66
N ALA A 152 -1.23 11.23 -8.17
CA ALA A 152 -0.56 12.46 -8.56
C ALA A 152 0.95 12.38 -8.27
N TYR A 153 1.32 11.89 -7.09
CA TYR A 153 2.73 11.68 -6.75
C TYR A 153 3.40 10.67 -7.70
N MET A 154 2.72 9.57 -8.03
CA MET A 154 3.25 8.57 -8.97
C MET A 154 3.50 9.17 -10.35
N LEU A 155 2.61 10.04 -10.84
CA LEU A 155 2.79 10.76 -12.10
C LEU A 155 3.95 11.76 -12.03
N CYS A 156 4.08 12.51 -10.93
CA CYS A 156 5.19 13.43 -10.72
C CYS A 156 6.55 12.71 -10.75
N VAL A 157 6.67 11.56 -10.08
CA VAL A 157 7.92 10.78 -10.05
C VAL A 157 8.21 10.09 -11.38
N LYS A 158 7.19 9.68 -12.14
CA LYS A 158 7.40 9.07 -13.46
C LYS A 158 7.94 10.07 -14.49
N ASN A 159 7.65 11.35 -14.31
CA ASN A 159 8.04 12.42 -15.23
C ASN A 159 9.35 13.12 -14.83
N GLU A 160 9.96 12.74 -13.70
CA GLU A 160 11.35 13.07 -13.32
C GLU A 160 12.32 12.02 -13.88
#